data_AF-A0A8B8MTF0-F1
#
_entry.id   AF-A0A8B8MTF0-F1
#
_cell.length_a   1.000
_cell.length_b   1.000
_cell.length_c   1.000
_cell.angle_alpha   90.00
_cell.angle_beta   90.00
_cell.angle_gamma   90.00
#
_symmetry.space_group_name_H-M   'P 1'
#
loop_
_entity.id
_entity.type
_entity.pdbx_description
1 polymer ?
#
loop_
_entity_poly.entity_id
_entity_poly.type
_entity_poly.pdbx_seq_one_letter_code
_entity_poly.pdbx_strand_id
1 'polypeptide(L)'
;MASSTVIPPLSASFVASKKEFGLSACFASQPFSSTKSKKSVSKKIVSVMAPQQTERKPATTGSVKNGMTMTEKILARASEKPELSPGENVWVDVDVLMTHDVCGPGSFGIFKKEFGENAKVWDREKIVIIPDHYIFTSDERANRNVDILRDFCREQNIKYFYDITDLSDFKVNPDYKGVCHIALAQEGHCRPGEVLLGTDSHTCTAGAFGQFATGIGNTDAGFVLGAGKILLKVPPTLRFVMEGEMPEYLLAKDLILQIIGEISVAGATYKSMEFVGSTVESLTMEERMTLCNMVVEAGGKNGVVPADSTTFEYLKDKTSKPYEPVYSDEKARFLSEYHFDISKLEPLVAKPHSPDKRALARECKDVKIDRVYIGSCTGGKTEDFLAAAKVFLASGKKVKVPTFLVPATQKVWMDVYTLPVPGSGGKTCSQIFEEAGCDTPASPSCGACLGGPRDTYARMNEPKVCVSTTNRNFPGRMGHKEGQIYLASPFTAAASALTGYVTDPRDFLQ
;
A
#
# COMPACT_ATOMS: atom_id res chain seq x y z
N MET A 1 -15.19 -52.44 -31.46
CA MET A 1 -15.85 -53.09 -30.30
C MET A 1 -16.35 -51.95 -29.41
N ALA A 2 -17.58 -51.45 -29.57
CA ALA A 2 -18.80 -51.92 -28.88
C ALA A 2 -18.60 -51.96 -27.35
N SER A 3 -19.37 -51.32 -26.46
CA SER A 3 -20.75 -50.83 -26.55
C SER A 3 -21.10 -49.82 -25.44
N SER A 4 -22.12 -49.03 -25.74
CA SER A 4 -22.97 -48.10 -24.97
C SER A 4 -23.73 -48.66 -23.74
N THR A 5 -24.20 -47.79 -22.84
CA THR A 5 -25.61 -47.59 -22.35
C THR A 5 -25.62 -46.57 -21.18
N VAL A 6 -26.28 -45.40 -21.23
CA VAL A 6 -27.72 -45.00 -21.18
C VAL A 6 -28.35 -45.01 -19.76
N ILE A 7 -29.12 -43.96 -19.49
CA ILE A 7 -29.52 -43.28 -18.23
C ILE A 7 -30.96 -43.72 -17.76
N PRO A 8 -31.70 -42.95 -16.90
CA PRO A 8 -32.10 -43.10 -15.46
C PRO A 8 -33.60 -43.55 -15.32
N PRO A 9 -34.53 -43.02 -14.47
CA PRO A 9 -34.51 -42.32 -13.15
C PRO A 9 -35.52 -42.92 -12.12
N LEU A 10 -35.69 -42.33 -10.93
CA LEU A 10 -37.02 -42.21 -10.28
C LEU A 10 -37.05 -41.22 -9.10
N SER A 11 -38.15 -40.46 -9.13
CA SER A 11 -38.70 -39.41 -8.27
C SER A 11 -39.45 -39.92 -7.03
N ALA A 12 -39.68 -39.05 -6.03
CA ALA A 12 -41.04 -38.65 -5.60
C ALA A 12 -41.04 -37.71 -4.37
N SER A 13 -41.46 -36.46 -4.63
CA SER A 13 -42.54 -35.67 -3.99
C SER A 13 -43.10 -36.06 -2.62
N PHE A 14 -43.32 -35.05 -1.76
CA PHE A 14 -44.59 -34.87 -1.07
C PHE A 14 -44.95 -33.38 -0.89
N VAL A 15 -46.25 -33.16 -0.85
CA VAL A 15 -47.04 -31.98 -1.22
C VAL A 15 -47.83 -31.47 -0.01
N ALA A 16 -48.25 -30.19 -0.09
CA ALA A 16 -49.43 -29.57 0.54
C ALA A 16 -49.34 -29.15 2.02
N SER A 17 -50.09 -28.16 2.50
CA SER A 17 -50.81 -27.01 1.93
C SER A 17 -51.47 -26.25 3.11
N LYS A 18 -51.84 -24.98 2.85
CA LYS A 18 -53.03 -24.27 3.37
C LYS A 18 -53.04 -23.66 4.79
N LYS A 19 -53.26 -22.33 4.76
CA LYS A 19 -54.41 -21.55 5.28
C LYS A 19 -54.10 -20.47 6.35
N GLU A 20 -54.27 -19.22 5.88
CA GLU A 20 -55.11 -18.13 6.42
C GLU A 20 -55.48 -18.13 7.91
N PHE A 21 -55.30 -16.99 8.59
CA PHE A 21 -56.39 -16.08 9.01
C PHE A 21 -55.81 -14.76 9.56
N GLY A 22 -56.47 -13.62 9.25
CA GLY A 22 -56.13 -12.24 9.68
C GLY A 22 -56.20 -12.02 11.21
N LEU A 23 -56.26 -10.81 11.77
CA LEU A 23 -56.58 -9.46 11.33
C LEU A 23 -56.65 -8.67 12.66
N SER A 24 -56.02 -7.50 12.80
CA SER A 24 -56.68 -6.32 13.43
C SER A 24 -55.75 -5.13 13.55
N ALA A 25 -56.26 -4.02 13.03
CA ALA A 25 -55.76 -2.67 13.10
C ALA A 25 -56.03 -2.04 14.48
N CYS A 26 -55.35 -0.93 14.78
CA CYS A 26 -56.02 0.27 15.30
C CYS A 26 -55.17 1.53 15.07
N PHE A 27 -55.90 2.61 14.85
CA PHE A 27 -55.55 3.93 14.31
C PHE A 27 -55.18 4.96 15.40
N ALA A 28 -54.80 6.16 14.90
CA ALA A 28 -54.93 7.52 15.47
C ALA A 28 -53.65 8.07 16.15
N SER A 29 -52.88 8.99 15.54
CA SER A 29 -53.10 10.41 15.14
C SER A 29 -52.83 11.43 16.25
N GLN A 30 -51.65 12.08 16.16
CA GLN A 30 -51.31 13.53 16.25
C GLN A 30 -52.10 14.48 17.20
N PRO A 31 -51.48 15.55 17.78
CA PRO A 31 -50.90 16.64 16.97
C PRO A 31 -49.69 17.43 17.51
N PHE A 32 -49.17 18.24 16.59
CA PHE A 32 -48.11 19.26 16.68
C PHE A 32 -48.41 20.41 17.68
N SER A 33 -47.34 20.98 18.24
CA SER A 33 -47.33 22.34 18.79
C SER A 33 -45.93 22.96 18.64
N SER A 34 -45.90 24.15 18.02
CA SER A 34 -44.72 24.96 17.74
C SER A 34 -44.48 25.99 18.83
N THR A 35 -43.23 26.21 19.24
CA THR A 35 -42.81 27.47 19.86
C THR A 35 -41.43 27.92 19.38
N LYS A 36 -41.35 29.20 18.99
CA LYS A 36 -40.13 29.93 18.62
C LYS A 36 -39.39 30.38 19.87
N SER A 37 -38.07 30.31 19.86
CA SER A 37 -37.19 31.05 20.78
C SER A 37 -35.93 31.54 20.06
N LYS A 38 -35.72 32.85 20.06
CA LYS A 38 -34.45 33.51 19.72
C LYS A 38 -33.55 33.47 20.95
N LYS A 39 -32.26 33.11 20.82
CA LYS A 39 -31.14 33.82 21.49
C LYS A 39 -29.75 33.28 21.10
N SER A 40 -28.91 34.26 20.74
CA SER A 40 -27.50 34.45 21.14
C SER A 40 -26.45 33.40 20.77
N VAL A 41 -25.62 33.78 19.81
CA VAL A 41 -24.30 33.21 19.52
C VAL A 41 -23.37 33.43 20.72
N SER A 42 -22.78 32.34 21.23
CA SER A 42 -21.62 32.37 22.13
C SER A 42 -20.59 31.39 21.58
N LYS A 43 -19.48 31.92 21.05
CA LYS A 43 -18.30 31.13 20.68
C LYS A 43 -17.69 30.53 21.95
N LYS A 44 -17.83 29.22 22.16
CA LYS A 44 -16.95 28.44 23.02
C LYS A 44 -16.25 27.41 22.13
N ILE A 45 -14.95 27.59 21.97
CA ILE A 45 -14.03 26.56 21.46
C ILE A 45 -14.06 25.44 22.52
N VAL A 46 -14.62 24.29 22.17
CA VAL A 46 -14.57 23.09 23.01
C VAL A 46 -13.30 22.36 22.61
N SER A 47 -12.26 22.49 23.43
CA SER A 47 -11.12 21.59 23.44
C SER A 47 -11.64 20.17 23.67
N VAL A 48 -11.50 19.28 22.68
CA VAL A 48 -11.86 17.87 22.83
C VAL A 48 -10.82 17.23 23.75
N MET A 49 -11.22 16.96 24.99
CA MET A 49 -10.42 16.21 25.95
C MET A 49 -10.20 14.79 25.42
N ALA A 50 -8.93 14.37 25.42
CA ALA A 50 -8.55 12.98 25.21
C ALA A 50 -9.34 12.06 26.17
N PRO A 51 -9.79 10.87 25.73
CA PRO A 51 -10.53 9.96 26.61
C PRO A 51 -9.66 9.56 27.81
N GLN A 52 -10.28 9.57 28.99
CA GLN A 52 -9.65 9.18 30.26
C GLN A 52 -9.04 7.78 30.13
N GLN A 53 -7.72 7.72 30.32
CA GLN A 53 -6.95 6.49 30.45
C GLN A 53 -7.54 5.65 31.60
N THR A 54 -7.90 4.41 31.31
CA THR A 54 -7.95 3.38 32.34
C THR A 54 -6.52 3.23 32.89
N GLU A 55 -6.33 3.56 34.17
CA GLU A 55 -5.05 3.40 34.86
C GLU A 55 -4.61 1.93 34.83
N ARG A 56 -3.78 1.59 33.84
CA ARG A 56 -2.96 0.38 33.88
C ARG A 56 -1.79 0.71 34.79
N LYS A 57 -1.58 -0.11 35.85
CA LYS A 57 -0.32 -0.07 36.60
C LYS A 57 0.82 -0.22 35.58
N PRO A 58 1.83 0.66 35.58
CA PRO A 58 2.99 0.48 34.74
C PRO A 58 3.52 -0.92 34.99
N ALA A 59 3.72 -1.71 33.93
CA ALA A 59 4.73 -2.75 34.01
C ALA A 59 5.96 -2.03 34.58
N THR A 60 6.51 -2.52 35.68
CA THR A 60 7.65 -1.91 36.36
C THR A 60 8.87 -1.93 35.45
N THR A 61 8.88 -1.07 34.46
CA THR A 61 10.08 -0.60 33.79
C THR A 61 10.69 0.37 34.78
N GLY A 62 11.80 -0.04 35.41
CA GLY A 62 12.66 0.92 36.08
C GLY A 62 12.88 2.10 35.11
N SER A 63 12.91 3.32 35.64
CA SER A 63 13.12 4.55 34.87
C SER A 63 14.13 4.32 33.75
N VAL A 64 13.67 4.21 32.51
CA VAL A 64 14.55 4.02 31.35
C VAL A 64 15.44 5.26 31.30
N LYS A 65 16.76 5.08 31.43
CA LYS A 65 17.70 6.20 31.57
C LYS A 65 17.81 7.03 30.28
N ASN A 66 17.44 6.46 29.13
CA ASN A 66 17.51 7.07 27.80
C ASN A 66 16.17 6.88 27.07
N GLY A 67 15.66 7.91 26.39
CA GLY A 67 14.45 7.79 25.57
C GLY A 67 14.72 6.99 24.29
N MET A 68 13.74 6.20 23.86
CA MET A 68 13.78 5.38 22.64
C MET A 68 12.90 5.95 21.52
N THR A 69 13.37 5.85 20.29
CA THR A 69 12.59 6.07 19.06
C THR A 69 11.51 5.00 18.89
N MET A 70 10.53 5.23 18.00
CA MET A 70 9.51 4.23 17.67
C MET A 70 10.14 2.90 17.25
N THR A 71 11.12 2.94 16.34
CA THR A 71 11.76 1.72 15.84
C THR A 71 12.47 0.95 16.96
N GLU A 72 13.19 1.64 17.85
CA GLU A 72 13.82 1.02 19.02
C GLU A 72 12.78 0.37 19.94
N LYS A 73 11.66 1.04 20.23
CA LYS A 73 10.58 0.46 21.06
C LYS A 73 9.92 -0.76 20.45
N ILE A 74 9.63 -0.73 19.15
CA ILE A 74 9.04 -1.88 18.43
C ILE A 74 9.94 -3.11 18.54
N LEU A 75 11.25 -2.91 18.31
CA LEU A 75 12.25 -3.96 18.39
C LEU A 75 12.53 -4.39 19.84
N ALA A 76 12.49 -3.48 20.81
CA ALA A 76 12.66 -3.80 22.23
C ALA A 76 11.54 -4.74 22.69
N ARG A 77 10.29 -4.40 22.36
CA ARG A 77 9.13 -5.26 22.61
C ARG A 77 9.26 -6.62 21.91
N ALA A 78 9.61 -6.67 20.63
CA ALA A 78 9.75 -7.96 19.92
C ALA A 78 11.00 -8.76 20.29
N SER A 79 11.93 -8.20 21.06
CA SER A 79 13.11 -8.91 21.58
C SER A 79 13.01 -9.18 23.09
N GLU A 80 11.85 -8.89 23.70
CA GLU A 80 11.61 -8.98 25.15
C GLU A 80 12.65 -8.21 25.99
N LYS A 81 13.18 -7.12 25.43
CA LYS A 81 14.16 -6.25 26.09
C LYS A 81 13.49 -4.98 26.60
N PRO A 82 13.91 -4.44 27.76
CA PRO A 82 13.35 -3.20 28.30
C PRO A 82 13.81 -1.95 27.55
N GLU A 83 15.00 -1.99 26.95
CA GLU A 83 15.58 -0.90 26.18
C GLU A 83 16.51 -1.43 25.08
N LEU A 84 16.70 -0.64 24.03
CA LEU A 84 17.65 -0.88 22.94
C LEU A 84 18.34 0.40 22.52
N SER A 85 19.57 0.24 22.03
CA SER A 85 20.34 1.30 21.37
C SER A 85 20.69 0.91 19.92
N PRO A 86 20.85 1.89 19.02
CA PRO A 86 21.31 1.64 17.65
C PRO A 86 22.63 0.88 17.62
N GLY A 87 22.74 -0.08 16.70
CA GLY A 87 23.92 -0.92 16.51
C GLY A 87 23.89 -2.25 17.26
N GLU A 88 23.01 -2.43 18.25
CA GLU A 88 22.80 -3.72 18.90
C GLU A 88 22.25 -4.75 17.91
N ASN A 89 22.74 -6.00 17.99
CA ASN A 89 22.13 -7.14 17.29
C ASN A 89 21.18 -7.85 18.25
N VAL A 90 19.93 -8.07 17.83
CA VAL A 90 18.88 -8.64 18.66
C VAL A 90 18.07 -9.68 17.90
N TRP A 91 17.69 -10.74 18.60
CA TRP A 91 16.69 -11.69 18.11
C TRP A 91 15.32 -11.07 18.27
N VAL A 92 14.56 -11.04 17.19
CA VAL A 92 13.28 -10.36 17.10
C VAL A 92 12.22 -11.37 16.70
N ASP A 93 11.15 -11.45 17.49
CA ASP A 93 9.94 -12.17 17.15
C ASP A 93 9.20 -11.49 15.99
N VAL A 94 8.85 -12.30 15.00
CA VAL A 94 8.16 -11.84 13.80
C VAL A 94 6.65 -11.95 14.03
N ASP A 95 5.94 -10.84 13.84
CA ASP A 95 4.49 -10.80 13.98
C ASP A 95 3.81 -11.29 12.69
N VAL A 96 4.34 -10.90 11.53
CA VAL A 96 3.87 -11.34 10.20
C VAL A 96 5.06 -11.52 9.24
N LEU A 97 5.09 -12.64 8.51
CA LEU A 97 5.93 -12.82 7.33
C LEU A 97 5.05 -12.82 6.07
N MET A 98 5.35 -11.94 5.12
CA MET A 98 4.73 -11.94 3.81
C MET A 98 5.68 -12.50 2.74
N THR A 99 5.16 -13.32 1.82
CA THR A 99 5.87 -13.65 0.59
C THR A 99 4.93 -13.68 -0.62
N HIS A 100 5.51 -13.67 -1.81
CA HIS A 100 4.80 -13.63 -3.08
C HIS A 100 5.39 -14.63 -4.09
N ASP A 101 4.86 -14.65 -5.31
CA ASP A 101 5.14 -15.62 -6.37
C ASP A 101 6.61 -15.65 -6.84
N VAL A 102 7.35 -14.54 -6.72
CA VAL A 102 8.77 -14.51 -7.15
C VAL A 102 9.69 -15.16 -6.11
N CYS A 103 9.48 -14.83 -4.84
CA CYS A 103 10.42 -15.16 -3.76
C CYS A 103 9.97 -16.35 -2.89
N GLY A 104 8.67 -16.65 -2.86
CA GLY A 104 8.08 -17.75 -2.11
C GLY A 104 8.72 -19.10 -2.43
N PRO A 105 8.77 -19.53 -3.71
CA PRO A 105 9.37 -20.81 -4.10
C PRO A 105 10.80 -21.02 -3.57
N GLY A 106 11.65 -19.98 -3.67
CA GLY A 106 13.01 -20.03 -3.15
C GLY A 106 13.06 -20.12 -1.62
N SER A 107 12.20 -19.38 -0.93
CA SER A 107 12.10 -19.40 0.53
C SER A 107 11.62 -20.75 1.06
N PHE A 108 10.65 -21.38 0.39
CA PHE A 108 10.13 -22.70 0.76
C PHE A 108 11.16 -23.81 0.55
N GLY A 109 11.92 -23.76 -0.55
CA GLY A 109 13.01 -24.70 -0.80
C GLY A 109 14.09 -24.62 0.28
N ILE A 110 14.46 -23.41 0.71
CA ILE A 110 15.42 -23.22 1.81
C ILE A 110 14.84 -23.71 3.14
N PHE A 111 13.60 -23.37 3.45
CA PHE A 111 12.92 -23.86 4.66
C PHE A 111 12.95 -25.40 4.74
N LYS A 112 12.54 -26.10 3.67
CA LYS A 112 12.57 -27.57 3.61
C LYS A 112 13.98 -28.14 3.70
N LYS A 113 14.96 -27.50 3.05
CA LYS A 113 16.36 -27.92 3.10
C LYS A 113 16.96 -27.84 4.50
N GLU A 114 16.70 -26.75 5.22
CA GLU A 114 17.34 -26.46 6.51
C GLU A 114 16.56 -27.02 7.72
N PHE A 115 15.22 -27.12 7.64
CA PHE A 115 14.37 -27.64 8.73
C PHE A 115 13.84 -29.06 8.47
N GLY A 116 13.95 -29.57 7.24
CA GLY A 116 13.52 -30.90 6.82
C GLY A 116 12.23 -30.89 5.98
N GLU A 117 12.07 -31.88 5.09
CA GLU A 117 10.94 -31.97 4.15
C GLU A 117 9.56 -32.05 4.82
N ASN A 118 9.49 -32.59 6.04
CA ASN A 118 8.26 -32.71 6.81
C ASN A 118 8.08 -31.60 7.86
N ALA A 119 8.94 -30.58 7.85
CA ALA A 119 8.88 -29.48 8.80
C ALA A 119 7.56 -28.72 8.67
N LYS A 120 7.09 -28.20 9.81
CA LYS A 120 5.93 -27.30 9.87
C LYS A 120 6.39 -25.88 10.09
N VAL A 121 5.74 -24.96 9.40
CA VAL A 121 5.97 -23.52 9.60
C VAL A 121 5.66 -23.13 11.05
N TRP A 122 6.35 -22.11 11.57
CA TRP A 122 6.26 -21.72 12.97
C TRP A 122 4.83 -21.34 13.39
N ASP A 123 4.11 -20.64 12.51
CA ASP A 123 2.73 -20.23 12.73
C ASP A 123 2.02 -19.97 11.38
N ARG A 124 1.11 -20.88 11.01
CA ARG A 124 0.28 -20.80 9.79
C ARG A 124 -0.66 -19.59 9.72
N GLU A 125 -0.87 -18.87 10.83
CA GLU A 125 -1.69 -17.66 10.91
C GLU A 125 -0.87 -16.35 10.95
N LYS A 126 0.46 -16.45 10.88
CA LYS A 126 1.36 -15.31 10.77
C LYS A 126 2.09 -15.25 9.43
N ILE A 127 1.77 -16.17 8.52
CA ILE A 127 2.30 -16.22 7.16
C ILE A 127 1.22 -15.76 6.19
N VAL A 128 1.54 -14.75 5.39
CA VAL A 128 0.67 -14.20 4.36
C VAL A 128 1.30 -14.42 2.99
N ILE A 129 0.57 -15.04 2.07
CA ILE A 129 1.06 -15.36 0.72
C ILE A 129 0.15 -14.70 -0.31
N ILE A 130 0.72 -13.81 -1.13
CA ILE A 130 0.00 -13.03 -2.14
C ILE A 130 0.76 -13.10 -3.47
N PRO A 131 0.25 -13.80 -4.50
CA PRO A 131 0.80 -13.75 -5.85
C PRO A 131 0.35 -12.46 -6.56
N ASP A 132 1.27 -11.62 -7.04
CA ASP A 132 0.93 -10.32 -7.66
C ASP A 132 1.92 -9.82 -8.74
N HIS A 133 3.09 -10.45 -8.87
CA HIS A 133 4.18 -9.96 -9.72
C HIS A 133 4.12 -10.54 -11.14
N TYR A 134 4.20 -11.86 -11.26
CA TYR A 134 4.25 -12.59 -12.53
C TYR A 134 2.97 -13.40 -12.72
N ILE A 135 1.86 -12.70 -12.67
CA ILE A 135 0.52 -13.21 -12.93
C ILE A 135 -0.05 -12.55 -14.19
N PHE A 136 -1.13 -13.10 -14.74
CA PHE A 136 -1.70 -12.68 -16.02
C PHE A 136 -0.68 -12.75 -17.17
N THR A 137 0.07 -13.87 -17.24
CA THR A 137 1.10 -14.14 -18.25
C THR A 137 0.99 -15.58 -18.76
N SER A 138 1.41 -15.78 -20.01
CA SER A 138 1.57 -17.10 -20.63
C SER A 138 2.91 -17.77 -20.28
N ASP A 139 3.80 -17.11 -19.53
CA ASP A 139 5.10 -17.67 -19.16
C ASP A 139 4.97 -18.87 -18.21
N GLU A 140 5.41 -20.04 -18.66
CA GLU A 140 5.30 -21.30 -17.92
C GLU A 140 6.07 -21.28 -16.59
N ARG A 141 7.18 -20.52 -16.50
CA ARG A 141 8.00 -20.46 -15.28
C ARG A 141 7.31 -19.61 -14.22
N ALA A 142 6.68 -18.51 -14.64
CA ALA A 142 5.86 -17.68 -13.78
C ALA A 142 4.66 -18.47 -13.23
N ASN A 143 3.93 -19.18 -14.09
CA ASN A 143 2.77 -19.98 -13.69
C ASN A 143 3.15 -21.11 -12.73
N ARG A 144 4.28 -21.81 -13.00
CA ARG A 144 4.83 -22.82 -12.08
C ARG A 144 5.10 -22.25 -10.67
N ASN A 145 5.53 -21.00 -10.56
CA ASN A 145 5.77 -20.41 -9.24
C ASN A 145 4.49 -20.31 -8.41
N VAL A 146 3.37 -19.93 -9.05
CA VAL A 146 2.05 -19.88 -8.39
C VAL A 146 1.61 -21.28 -7.95
N ASP A 147 1.87 -22.31 -8.77
CA ASP A 147 1.58 -23.70 -8.39
C ASP A 147 2.39 -24.13 -7.15
N ILE A 148 3.67 -23.78 -7.08
CA ILE A 148 4.52 -24.03 -5.90
C ILE A 148 3.96 -23.34 -4.65
N LEU A 149 3.47 -22.09 -4.77
CA LEU A 149 2.80 -21.41 -3.66
C LEU A 149 1.58 -22.22 -3.19
N ARG A 150 0.74 -22.63 -4.13
CA ARG A 150 -0.50 -23.36 -3.84
C ARG A 150 -0.23 -24.69 -3.15
N ASP A 151 0.76 -25.44 -3.62
CA ASP A 151 1.14 -26.71 -3.02
C ASP A 151 1.70 -26.53 -1.62
N PHE A 152 2.57 -25.55 -1.40
CA PHE A 152 3.08 -25.22 -0.07
C PHE A 152 1.96 -24.77 0.88
N CYS A 153 1.05 -23.90 0.43
CA CYS A 153 -0.09 -23.43 1.21
C CYS A 153 -1.01 -24.59 1.63
N ARG A 154 -1.26 -25.56 0.75
CA ARG A 154 -2.04 -26.76 1.08
C ARG A 154 -1.31 -27.65 2.08
N GLU A 155 -0.04 -27.93 1.85
CA GLU A 155 0.80 -28.81 2.69
C GLU A 155 0.96 -28.28 4.12
N GLN A 156 1.21 -26.97 4.24
CA GLN A 156 1.43 -26.28 5.52
C GLN A 156 0.11 -25.78 6.12
N ASN A 157 -0.99 -25.89 5.36
CA ASN A 157 -2.31 -25.40 5.72
C ASN A 157 -2.19 -23.91 6.10
N ILE A 158 -1.74 -23.06 5.18
CA ILE A 158 -1.59 -21.62 5.43
C ILE A 158 -2.97 -20.96 5.42
N LYS A 159 -3.26 -20.15 6.45
CA LYS A 159 -4.58 -19.49 6.58
C LYS A 159 -4.77 -18.35 5.59
N TYR A 160 -3.74 -17.53 5.40
CA TYR A 160 -3.81 -16.30 4.62
C TYR A 160 -3.11 -16.48 3.27
N PHE A 161 -3.76 -17.24 2.38
CA PHE A 161 -3.33 -17.39 1.00
C PHE A 161 -4.35 -16.77 0.06
N TYR A 162 -3.94 -15.70 -0.61
CA TYR A 162 -4.79 -14.89 -1.48
C TYR A 162 -4.64 -15.32 -2.94
N ASP A 163 -5.06 -16.55 -3.23
CA ASP A 163 -4.77 -17.27 -4.49
C ASP A 163 -5.42 -16.61 -5.72
N ILE A 164 -4.78 -16.79 -6.87
CA ILE A 164 -5.28 -16.49 -8.19
C ILE A 164 -5.42 -17.82 -8.96
N THR A 165 -6.56 -18.49 -8.79
CA THR A 165 -6.83 -19.80 -9.37
C THR A 165 -7.04 -19.77 -10.88
N ASP A 166 -7.73 -18.74 -11.38
CA ASP A 166 -7.91 -18.47 -12.81
C ASP A 166 -7.08 -17.25 -13.21
N LEU A 167 -5.98 -17.50 -13.94
CA LEU A 167 -5.07 -16.48 -14.41
C LEU A 167 -5.58 -15.71 -15.64
N SER A 168 -6.73 -16.09 -16.22
CA SER A 168 -7.32 -15.41 -17.38
C SER A 168 -8.28 -14.29 -16.99
N ASP A 169 -8.94 -14.41 -15.84
CA ASP A 169 -9.87 -13.40 -15.33
C ASP A 169 -9.75 -13.26 -13.80
N PHE A 170 -9.25 -12.12 -13.34
CA PHE A 170 -9.14 -11.87 -11.91
C PHE A 170 -10.50 -11.83 -11.20
N LYS A 171 -11.60 -11.51 -11.90
CA LYS A 171 -12.92 -11.29 -11.31
C LYS A 171 -13.57 -12.57 -10.81
N VAL A 172 -13.17 -13.72 -11.35
CA VAL A 172 -13.66 -15.03 -10.88
C VAL A 172 -12.89 -15.55 -9.66
N ASN A 173 -11.91 -14.80 -9.16
CA ASN A 173 -11.06 -15.16 -8.03
C ASN A 173 -11.39 -14.28 -6.82
N PRO A 174 -12.33 -14.67 -5.94
CA PRO A 174 -12.72 -13.86 -4.78
C PRO A 174 -11.61 -13.71 -3.73
N ASP A 175 -10.67 -14.67 -3.68
CA ASP A 175 -9.57 -14.66 -2.72
C ASP A 175 -8.38 -13.82 -3.20
N TYR A 176 -8.27 -13.52 -4.49
CA TYR A 176 -7.18 -12.71 -5.03
C TYR A 176 -7.32 -11.25 -4.58
N LYS A 177 -6.25 -10.63 -4.08
CA LYS A 177 -6.32 -9.27 -3.52
C LYS A 177 -5.52 -8.20 -4.29
N GLY A 178 -4.63 -8.56 -5.20
CA GLY A 178 -3.79 -7.59 -5.89
C GLY A 178 -2.41 -7.40 -5.27
N VAL A 179 -1.83 -6.23 -5.51
CA VAL A 179 -0.48 -5.84 -5.10
C VAL A 179 -0.30 -6.06 -3.60
N CYS A 180 0.71 -6.88 -3.25
CA CYS A 180 0.89 -7.47 -1.93
C CYS A 180 0.85 -6.45 -0.78
N HIS A 181 1.54 -5.31 -0.89
CA HIS A 181 1.58 -4.31 0.19
C HIS A 181 0.27 -3.59 0.44
N ILE A 182 -0.54 -3.39 -0.60
CA ILE A 182 -1.85 -2.75 -0.47
C ILE A 182 -2.88 -3.77 0.00
N ALA A 183 -2.80 -5.01 -0.50
CA ALA A 183 -3.59 -6.12 -0.01
C ALA A 183 -3.34 -6.40 1.49
N LEU A 184 -2.09 -6.39 1.96
CA LEU A 184 -1.75 -6.52 3.38
C LEU A 184 -2.47 -5.48 4.25
N ALA A 185 -2.47 -4.22 3.81
CA ALA A 185 -3.15 -3.13 4.50
C ALA A 185 -4.68 -3.32 4.48
N GLN A 186 -5.26 -3.59 3.31
CA GLN A 186 -6.71 -3.73 3.14
C GLN A 186 -7.29 -4.94 3.88
N GLU A 187 -6.51 -6.01 4.05
CA GLU A 187 -6.90 -7.23 4.74
C GLU A 187 -6.49 -7.26 6.22
N GLY A 188 -6.04 -6.13 6.78
CA GLY A 188 -5.83 -5.97 8.23
C GLY A 188 -4.57 -6.64 8.79
N HIS A 189 -3.56 -6.86 7.94
CA HIS A 189 -2.27 -7.44 8.34
C HIS A 189 -1.27 -6.41 8.88
N CYS A 190 -1.45 -5.13 8.55
CA CYS A 190 -0.61 -4.03 9.02
C CYS A 190 -1.18 -3.45 10.32
N ARG A 191 -0.65 -3.85 11.48
CA ARG A 191 -1.11 -3.40 12.81
C ARG A 191 -0.01 -2.64 13.57
N PRO A 192 -0.32 -1.49 14.19
CA PRO A 192 0.66 -0.67 14.89
C PRO A 192 1.49 -1.42 15.93
N GLY A 193 2.78 -1.07 16.00
CA GLY A 193 3.72 -1.60 16.99
C GLY A 193 4.30 -2.99 16.66
N GLU A 194 3.88 -3.61 15.56
CA GLU A 194 4.35 -4.94 15.16
C GLU A 194 5.61 -4.92 14.28
N VAL A 195 6.26 -6.10 14.17
CA VAL A 195 7.34 -6.41 13.23
C VAL A 195 6.79 -7.21 12.05
N LEU A 196 6.78 -6.59 10.87
CA LEU A 196 6.35 -7.22 9.63
C LEU A 196 7.53 -7.39 8.67
N LEU A 197 7.85 -8.62 8.34
CA LEU A 197 8.90 -8.93 7.37
C LEU A 197 8.28 -9.41 6.06
N GLY A 198 8.96 -9.16 4.95
CA GLY A 198 8.50 -9.65 3.66
C GLY A 198 9.64 -9.92 2.70
N THR A 199 9.40 -10.79 1.73
CA THR A 199 10.40 -11.11 0.69
C THR A 199 10.43 -10.11 -0.47
N ASP A 200 9.80 -8.94 -0.28
CA ASP A 200 9.83 -7.82 -1.21
C ASP A 200 10.50 -6.59 -0.57
N SER A 201 11.20 -5.80 -1.38
CA SER A 201 11.92 -4.62 -0.89
C SER A 201 11.01 -3.53 -0.31
N HIS A 202 9.78 -3.41 -0.79
CA HIS A 202 8.84 -2.36 -0.41
C HIS A 202 7.92 -2.74 0.73
N THR A 203 8.23 -3.83 1.46
CA THR A 203 7.56 -4.18 2.73
C THR A 203 7.59 -3.03 3.74
N CYS A 204 8.54 -2.10 3.63
CA CYS A 204 8.58 -0.85 4.39
C CYS A 204 7.32 0.02 4.27
N THR A 205 6.45 -0.22 3.28
CA THR A 205 5.12 0.40 3.15
C THR A 205 4.30 0.28 4.44
N ALA A 206 4.39 -0.86 5.14
CA ALA A 206 3.63 -1.11 6.36
C ALA A 206 4.05 -0.21 7.54
N GLY A 207 5.21 0.47 7.41
CA GLY A 207 5.63 1.56 8.27
C GLY A 207 4.64 2.71 8.41
N ALA A 208 3.76 2.91 7.41
CA ALA A 208 2.65 3.86 7.47
C ALA A 208 1.69 3.63 8.64
N PHE A 209 1.67 2.41 9.19
CA PHE A 209 0.84 2.00 10.32
C PHE A 209 1.61 2.04 11.65
N GLY A 210 2.82 2.58 11.68
CA GLY A 210 3.68 2.56 12.88
C GLY A 210 4.27 1.17 13.17
N GLN A 211 4.59 0.39 12.13
CA GLN A 211 5.27 -0.90 12.23
C GLN A 211 6.77 -0.77 11.93
N PHE A 212 7.58 -1.66 12.51
CA PHE A 212 8.89 -1.94 11.94
C PHE A 212 8.68 -2.92 10.78
N ALA A 213 8.86 -2.45 9.56
CA ALA A 213 8.67 -3.28 8.38
C ALA A 213 9.83 -3.18 7.39
N THR A 214 10.36 -4.31 6.95
CA THR A 214 11.51 -4.37 6.05
C THR A 214 11.44 -5.58 5.13
N GLY A 215 11.97 -5.40 3.92
CA GLY A 215 12.30 -6.52 3.04
C GLY A 215 13.44 -7.36 3.60
N ILE A 216 13.38 -8.67 3.36
CA ILE A 216 14.40 -9.67 3.69
C ILE A 216 14.63 -10.63 2.50
N GLY A 217 15.76 -11.32 2.48
CA GLY A 217 16.06 -12.28 1.41
C GLY A 217 15.39 -13.65 1.61
N ASN A 218 15.43 -14.50 0.58
CA ASN A 218 14.84 -15.84 0.63
C ASN A 218 15.43 -16.72 1.75
N THR A 219 16.72 -16.57 2.07
CA THR A 219 17.36 -17.31 3.16
C THR A 219 16.81 -16.89 4.52
N ASP A 220 16.69 -15.59 4.75
CA ASP A 220 16.11 -15.05 5.97
C ASP A 220 14.63 -15.46 6.11
N ALA A 221 13.86 -15.40 5.03
CA ALA A 221 12.48 -15.83 5.02
C ALA A 221 12.33 -17.33 5.27
N GLY A 222 13.19 -18.16 4.68
CA GLY A 222 13.27 -19.60 4.96
C GLY A 222 13.56 -19.89 6.44
N PHE A 223 14.44 -19.09 7.05
CA PHE A 223 14.69 -19.16 8.49
C PHE A 223 13.49 -18.75 9.33
N VAL A 224 12.85 -17.61 9.00
CA VAL A 224 11.65 -17.13 9.71
C VAL A 224 10.51 -18.14 9.59
N LEU A 225 10.31 -18.76 8.42
CA LEU A 225 9.30 -19.81 8.22
C LEU A 225 9.42 -20.95 9.24
N GLY A 226 10.63 -21.33 9.64
CA GLY A 226 10.83 -22.37 10.65
C GLY A 226 10.92 -21.86 12.09
N ALA A 227 11.56 -20.71 12.31
CA ALA A 227 11.90 -20.23 13.65
C ALA A 227 10.95 -19.16 14.21
N GLY A 228 10.19 -18.46 13.36
CA GLY A 228 9.36 -17.30 13.77
C GLY A 228 10.15 -16.10 14.26
N LYS A 229 11.47 -16.10 14.11
CA LYS A 229 12.40 -15.09 14.63
C LYS A 229 13.45 -14.73 13.57
N ILE A 230 14.09 -13.58 13.74
CA ILE A 230 15.25 -13.18 12.93
C ILE A 230 16.24 -12.36 13.78
N LEU A 231 17.52 -12.39 13.42
CA LEU A 231 18.53 -11.51 14.00
C LEU A 231 18.55 -10.18 13.24
N LEU A 232 18.25 -9.07 13.91
CA LEU A 232 18.29 -7.73 13.33
C LEU A 232 19.27 -6.85 14.08
N LYS A 233 19.94 -5.96 13.33
CA LYS A 233 20.68 -4.85 13.91
C LYS A 233 19.74 -3.65 14.06
N VAL A 234 19.66 -3.10 15.27
CA VAL A 234 18.83 -1.92 15.57
C VAL A 234 19.36 -0.73 14.75
N PRO A 235 18.56 -0.13 13.85
CA PRO A 235 19.03 0.98 13.03
C PRO A 235 18.97 2.30 13.82
N PRO A 236 19.92 3.23 13.62
CA PRO A 236 19.73 4.62 14.04
C PRO A 236 18.61 5.27 13.20
N THR A 237 17.94 6.27 13.75
CA THR A 237 16.78 6.91 13.11
C THR A 237 17.11 8.31 12.59
N LEU A 238 16.73 8.59 11.34
CA LEU A 238 16.62 9.94 10.79
C LEU A 238 15.18 10.42 10.96
N ARG A 239 14.98 11.64 11.45
CA ARG A 239 13.64 12.24 11.60
C ARG A 239 13.39 13.26 10.49
N PHE A 240 12.22 13.20 9.88
CA PHE A 240 11.76 14.11 8.85
C PHE A 240 10.53 14.82 9.39
N VAL A 241 10.70 16.08 9.79
CA VAL A 241 9.65 16.96 10.33
C VAL A 241 9.06 17.75 9.16
N MET A 242 7.79 17.53 8.87
CA MET A 242 7.09 18.05 7.71
C MET A 242 5.91 18.90 8.16
N GLU A 243 6.07 20.21 8.04
CA GLU A 243 5.14 21.20 8.57
C GLU A 243 4.50 22.03 7.46
N GLY A 244 3.32 22.55 7.75
CA GLY A 244 2.57 23.42 6.85
C GLY A 244 1.41 22.71 6.14
N GLU A 245 0.56 23.53 5.51
CA GLU A 245 -0.57 23.05 4.72
C GLU A 245 -0.06 22.50 3.38
N MET A 246 -0.49 21.29 3.02
CA MET A 246 -0.12 20.67 1.75
C MET A 246 -0.90 21.35 0.61
N PRO A 247 -0.21 21.97 -0.37
CA PRO A 247 -0.88 22.56 -1.52
C PRO A 247 -1.69 21.51 -2.31
N GLU A 248 -2.85 21.90 -2.85
CA GLU A 248 -3.78 20.99 -3.56
C GLU A 248 -3.20 20.31 -4.81
N TYR A 249 -2.05 20.78 -5.30
CA TYR A 249 -1.34 20.24 -6.45
C TYR A 249 -0.21 19.27 -6.08
N LEU A 250 -0.01 18.99 -4.79
CA LEU A 250 0.97 18.01 -4.30
C LEU A 250 0.30 16.76 -3.76
N LEU A 251 1.06 15.67 -3.78
CA LEU A 251 0.74 14.42 -3.07
C LEU A 251 1.96 13.96 -2.29
N ALA A 252 1.78 13.00 -1.38
CA ALA A 252 2.89 12.36 -0.65
C ALA A 252 4.04 11.86 -1.56
N LYS A 253 3.75 11.54 -2.82
CA LYS A 253 4.76 11.21 -3.83
C LYS A 253 5.76 12.34 -4.06
N ASP A 254 5.29 13.58 -4.16
CA ASP A 254 6.16 14.75 -4.30
C ASP A 254 7.02 14.93 -3.04
N LEU A 255 6.43 14.70 -1.86
CA LEU A 255 7.14 14.82 -0.59
C LEU A 255 8.31 13.84 -0.46
N ILE A 256 8.09 12.56 -0.80
CA ILE A 256 9.15 11.56 -0.70
C ILE A 256 10.21 11.74 -1.80
N LEU A 257 9.84 12.22 -2.99
CA LEU A 257 10.81 12.59 -4.03
C LEU A 257 11.66 13.80 -3.60
N GLN A 258 11.08 14.76 -2.87
CA GLN A 258 11.82 15.88 -2.28
C GLN A 258 12.90 15.34 -1.33
N ILE A 259 12.52 14.45 -0.41
CA ILE A 259 13.43 13.86 0.58
C ILE A 259 14.53 13.03 -0.09
N ILE A 260 14.18 12.12 -1.00
CA ILE A 260 15.17 11.26 -1.69
C ILE A 260 16.14 12.10 -2.51
N GLY A 261 15.66 13.16 -3.18
CA GLY A 261 16.54 14.09 -3.90
C GLY A 261 17.49 14.88 -3.01
N GLU A 262 17.16 15.05 -1.73
CA GLU A 262 17.99 15.76 -0.74
C GLU A 262 19.05 14.85 -0.14
N ILE A 263 18.68 13.61 0.20
CA ILE A 263 19.56 12.68 0.92
C ILE A 263 20.23 11.64 0.00
N SER A 264 19.89 11.59 -1.29
CA SER A 264 20.29 10.59 -2.28
C SER A 264 19.77 9.17 -2.03
N VAL A 265 19.99 8.28 -3.00
CA VAL A 265 19.66 6.84 -2.87
C VAL A 265 20.39 6.10 -1.75
N ALA A 266 21.42 6.70 -1.14
CA ALA A 266 22.20 6.11 -0.05
C ALA A 266 22.08 6.86 1.29
N GLY A 267 21.30 7.95 1.35
CA GLY A 267 21.23 8.81 2.54
C GLY A 267 20.76 8.08 3.79
N ALA A 268 19.80 7.18 3.63
CA ALA A 268 19.20 6.41 4.70
C ALA A 268 19.74 4.97 4.81
N THR A 269 20.83 4.61 4.13
CA THR A 269 21.41 3.25 4.22
C THR A 269 21.67 2.85 5.67
N TYR A 270 21.07 1.70 6.07
CA TYR A 270 21.06 1.13 7.42
C TYR A 270 20.34 1.96 8.50
N LYS A 271 19.49 2.91 8.11
CA LYS A 271 18.77 3.82 9.03
C LYS A 271 17.27 3.62 8.92
N SER A 272 16.57 3.92 10.01
CA SER A 272 15.11 4.12 9.99
C SER A 272 14.78 5.55 9.59
N MET A 273 13.68 5.77 8.89
CA MET A 273 13.15 7.10 8.57
C MET A 273 11.84 7.32 9.33
N GLU A 274 11.83 8.23 10.31
CA GLU A 274 10.64 8.59 11.08
C GLU A 274 10.04 9.89 10.55
N PHE A 275 8.78 9.85 10.12
CA PHE A 275 8.06 11.00 9.55
C PHE A 275 7.07 11.56 10.57
N VAL A 276 7.16 12.87 10.83
CA VAL A 276 6.32 13.59 11.81
C VAL A 276 5.98 15.00 11.30
N GLY A 277 5.08 15.70 12.00
CA GLY A 277 4.71 17.10 11.73
C GLY A 277 3.30 17.25 11.17
N SER A 278 2.79 18.49 11.14
CA SER A 278 1.39 18.77 10.83
C SER A 278 0.94 18.22 9.48
N THR A 279 1.83 18.23 8.48
CA THR A 279 1.50 17.70 7.17
C THR A 279 1.28 16.18 7.24
N VAL A 280 2.17 15.45 7.90
CA VAL A 280 2.08 13.97 8.03
C VAL A 280 0.80 13.56 8.75
N GLU A 281 0.41 14.30 9.78
CA GLU A 281 -0.85 14.09 10.51
C GLU A 281 -2.08 14.27 9.60
N SER A 282 -2.02 15.22 8.66
CA SER A 282 -3.11 15.48 7.69
C SER A 282 -3.20 14.46 6.54
N LEU A 283 -2.13 13.69 6.28
CA LEU A 283 -2.11 12.70 5.20
C LEU A 283 -3.10 11.57 5.48
N THR A 284 -3.75 11.10 4.41
CA THR A 284 -4.55 9.87 4.43
C THR A 284 -3.65 8.64 4.66
N MET A 285 -4.24 7.49 4.98
CA MET A 285 -3.45 6.26 5.07
C MET A 285 -2.81 5.88 3.72
N GLU A 286 -3.47 6.16 2.60
CA GLU A 286 -2.92 5.87 1.27
C GLU A 286 -1.70 6.75 0.97
N GLU A 287 -1.74 8.02 1.35
CA GLU A 287 -0.59 8.92 1.23
C GLU A 287 0.57 8.54 2.15
N ARG A 288 0.29 8.14 3.40
CA ARG A 288 1.32 7.60 4.32
C ARG A 288 1.96 6.33 3.76
N MET A 289 1.18 5.47 3.11
CA MET A 289 1.71 4.28 2.42
C MET A 289 2.65 4.68 1.29
N THR A 290 2.33 5.69 0.48
CA THR A 290 3.23 6.22 -0.56
C THR A 290 4.55 6.73 0.04
N LEU A 291 4.50 7.47 1.15
CA LEU A 291 5.67 8.00 1.85
C LEU A 291 6.59 6.88 2.35
N CYS A 292 6.04 5.91 3.09
CA CYS A 292 6.79 4.79 3.64
C CYS A 292 7.25 3.77 2.59
N ASN A 293 6.51 3.61 1.49
CA ASN A 293 6.89 2.70 0.41
C ASN A 293 8.26 3.06 -0.16
N MET A 294 8.49 4.34 -0.47
CA MET A 294 9.71 4.76 -1.15
C MET A 294 10.94 4.95 -0.24
N VAL A 295 10.83 4.66 1.06
CA VAL A 295 11.96 4.74 2.00
C VAL A 295 13.15 3.89 1.56
N VAL A 296 12.88 2.70 0.99
CA VAL A 296 13.93 1.83 0.47
C VAL A 296 14.69 2.46 -0.70
N GLU A 297 14.10 3.41 -1.43
CA GLU A 297 14.76 4.12 -2.53
C GLU A 297 15.78 5.16 -2.04
N ALA A 298 15.74 5.55 -0.76
CA ALA A 298 16.83 6.27 -0.08
C ALA A 298 17.83 5.34 0.61
N GLY A 299 17.67 4.01 0.45
CA GLY A 299 18.42 2.98 1.16
C GLY A 299 17.92 2.72 2.58
N GLY A 300 16.80 3.34 2.99
CA GLY A 300 16.24 3.19 4.32
C GLY A 300 15.84 1.76 4.64
N LYS A 301 16.10 1.33 5.88
CA LYS A 301 15.77 -0.02 6.36
C LYS A 301 14.25 -0.16 6.56
N ASN A 302 13.63 0.85 7.14
CA ASN A 302 12.19 0.99 7.30
C ASN A 302 11.82 2.48 7.38
N GLY A 303 10.55 2.78 7.05
CA GLY A 303 9.91 4.05 7.39
C GLY A 303 8.95 3.85 8.54
N VAL A 304 8.68 4.87 9.35
CA VAL A 304 7.59 4.84 10.34
C VAL A 304 6.84 6.17 10.38
N VAL A 305 5.52 6.07 10.44
CA VAL A 305 4.60 7.17 10.77
C VAL A 305 3.91 6.81 12.09
N PRO A 306 3.86 7.71 13.10
CA PRO A 306 3.08 7.46 14.31
C PRO A 306 1.61 7.16 14.01
N ALA A 307 1.08 6.10 14.62
CA ALA A 307 -0.33 5.75 14.46
C ALA A 307 -1.22 6.75 15.22
N ASP A 308 -2.22 7.29 14.53
CA ASP A 308 -3.18 8.26 15.05
C ASP A 308 -4.62 7.87 14.67
N SER A 309 -5.57 8.80 14.82
CA SER A 309 -6.97 8.57 14.48
C SER A 309 -7.20 8.11 13.04
N THR A 310 -6.39 8.58 12.09
CA THR A 310 -6.47 8.18 10.68
C THR A 310 -6.09 6.71 10.53
N THR A 311 -5.05 6.28 11.24
CA THR A 311 -4.64 4.86 11.28
C THR A 311 -5.69 3.99 11.97
N PHE A 312 -6.23 4.42 13.11
CA PHE A 312 -7.21 3.63 13.85
C PHE A 312 -8.54 3.48 13.12
N GLU A 313 -9.03 4.55 12.48
CA GLU A 313 -10.26 4.47 11.70
C GLU A 313 -10.07 3.59 10.46
N TYR A 314 -8.89 3.64 9.81
CA TYR A 314 -8.60 2.74 8.70
C TYR A 314 -8.64 1.27 9.12
N LEU A 315 -8.14 0.91 10.32
CA LEU A 315 -8.04 -0.49 10.77
C LEU A 315 -9.30 -1.04 11.42
N LYS A 316 -10.23 -0.16 11.82
CA LYS A 316 -11.41 -0.48 12.64
C LYS A 316 -12.25 -1.65 12.14
N ASP A 317 -12.41 -1.79 10.83
CA ASP A 317 -13.20 -2.85 10.17
C ASP A 317 -12.34 -3.94 9.52
N LYS A 318 -11.01 -3.83 9.58
CA LYS A 318 -10.07 -4.72 8.86
C LYS A 318 -9.44 -5.77 9.75
N THR A 319 -9.37 -5.52 11.05
CA THR A 319 -8.74 -6.47 11.98
C THR A 319 -9.41 -6.49 13.35
N SER A 320 -9.52 -7.69 13.92
CA SER A 320 -9.95 -7.92 15.31
C SER A 320 -8.80 -8.37 16.20
N LYS A 321 -7.59 -8.56 15.64
CA LYS A 321 -6.40 -8.92 16.42
C LYS A 321 -5.98 -7.71 17.29
N PRO A 322 -5.65 -7.92 18.57
CA PRO A 322 -5.16 -6.84 19.42
C PRO A 322 -3.80 -6.34 18.93
N TYR A 323 -3.55 -5.06 19.08
CA TYR A 323 -2.27 -4.42 18.78
C TYR A 323 -2.03 -3.25 19.73
N GLU A 324 -0.76 -2.87 19.90
CA GLU A 324 -0.34 -1.80 20.81
C GLU A 324 0.53 -0.79 20.05
N PRO A 325 -0.02 0.39 19.71
CA PRO A 325 0.76 1.47 19.11
C PRO A 325 1.89 1.91 20.04
N VAL A 326 3.04 2.23 19.45
CA VAL A 326 4.19 2.77 20.19
C VAL A 326 4.62 4.10 19.59
N TYR A 327 5.14 4.98 20.44
CA TYR A 327 5.51 6.35 20.09
C TYR A 327 6.93 6.63 20.58
N SER A 328 7.69 7.44 19.85
CA SER A 328 9.01 7.91 20.30
C SER A 328 8.88 8.60 21.67
N ASP A 329 9.82 8.33 22.57
CA ASP A 329 9.91 9.08 23.83
C ASP A 329 10.26 10.55 23.57
N GLU A 330 9.84 11.44 24.48
CA GLU A 330 10.19 12.87 24.44
C GLU A 330 11.72 13.10 24.36
N LYS A 331 12.50 12.21 25.01
CA LYS A 331 13.97 12.27 25.05
C LYS A 331 14.64 11.29 24.07
N ALA A 332 13.91 10.77 23.08
CA ALA A 332 14.46 9.93 22.03
C ALA A 332 15.54 10.68 21.24
N ARG A 333 16.59 9.99 20.82
CA ARG A 333 17.70 10.59 20.07
C ARG A 333 17.63 10.20 18.60
N PHE A 334 17.72 11.19 17.73
CA PHE A 334 17.76 11.02 16.28
C PHE A 334 19.17 11.28 15.79
N LEU A 335 19.61 10.51 14.80
CA LEU A 335 20.92 10.69 14.18
C LEU A 335 20.98 12.03 13.45
N SER A 336 19.89 12.43 12.81
CA SER A 336 19.71 13.76 12.23
C SER A 336 18.21 14.06 12.11
N GLU A 337 17.87 15.35 12.16
CA GLU A 337 16.52 15.83 11.91
C GLU A 337 16.54 16.76 10.68
N TYR A 338 15.57 16.57 9.80
CA TYR A 338 15.37 17.37 8.59
C TYR A 338 14.02 18.06 8.70
N HIS A 339 13.98 19.37 8.46
CA HIS A 339 12.75 20.15 8.53
C HIS A 339 12.33 20.62 7.14
N PHE A 340 11.08 20.38 6.77
CA PHE A 340 10.50 20.78 5.50
C PHE A 340 9.25 21.62 5.75
N ASP A 341 9.20 22.78 5.10
CA ASP A 341 7.99 23.59 4.97
C ASP A 341 7.28 23.19 3.67
N ILE A 342 6.22 22.39 3.81
CA ILE A 342 5.53 21.75 2.69
C ILE A 342 4.77 22.77 1.83
N SER A 343 4.37 23.91 2.42
CA SER A 343 3.66 24.97 1.72
C SER A 343 4.48 25.60 0.58
N LYS A 344 5.81 25.42 0.61
CA LYS A 344 6.76 25.96 -0.39
C LYS A 344 7.15 24.94 -1.45
N LEU A 345 6.70 23.70 -1.35
CA LEU A 345 7.05 22.68 -2.32
C LEU A 345 6.27 22.85 -3.63
N GLU A 346 6.90 22.42 -4.70
CA GLU A 346 6.36 22.44 -6.06
C GLU A 346 6.35 21.00 -6.61
N PRO A 347 5.50 20.68 -7.60
CA PRO A 347 5.43 19.32 -8.15
C PRO A 347 6.78 18.83 -8.67
N LEU A 348 7.10 17.58 -8.36
CA LEU A 348 8.41 16.98 -8.65
C LEU A 348 8.33 15.83 -9.63
N VAL A 349 9.44 15.63 -10.31
CA VAL A 349 9.74 14.40 -11.06
C VAL A 349 11.11 13.87 -10.70
N ALA A 350 11.28 12.54 -10.65
CA ALA A 350 12.60 11.92 -10.63
C ALA A 350 12.98 11.47 -12.05
N LYS A 351 14.01 12.12 -12.60
CA LYS A 351 14.52 11.86 -13.95
C LYS A 351 15.24 10.51 -14.02
N PRO A 352 15.27 9.87 -15.20
CA PRO A 352 16.04 8.65 -15.39
C PRO A 352 17.54 8.85 -15.07
N HIS A 353 18.27 7.86 -14.57
CA HIS A 353 17.85 6.51 -14.19
C HIS A 353 18.03 6.29 -12.68
N SER A 354 17.62 7.25 -11.87
CA SER A 354 17.70 7.13 -10.41
C SER A 354 16.56 7.88 -9.70
N PRO A 355 15.96 7.33 -8.63
CA PRO A 355 14.93 8.00 -7.85
C PRO A 355 15.38 9.33 -7.22
N ASP A 356 16.67 9.52 -6.96
CA ASP A 356 17.22 10.75 -6.40
C ASP A 356 17.52 11.86 -7.42
N LYS A 357 17.37 11.60 -8.72
CA LYS A 357 17.53 12.62 -9.78
C LYS A 357 16.30 13.52 -9.88
N ARG A 358 15.93 14.13 -8.75
CA ARG A 358 14.83 15.08 -8.59
C ARG A 358 15.01 16.29 -9.51
N ALA A 359 13.91 16.75 -10.10
CA ALA A 359 13.76 18.05 -10.75
C ALA A 359 12.33 18.55 -10.54
N LEU A 360 12.11 19.86 -10.69
CA LEU A 360 10.75 20.38 -10.74
C LEU A 360 10.07 19.90 -12.03
N ALA A 361 8.78 19.59 -11.97
CA ALA A 361 8.02 19.17 -13.16
C ALA A 361 8.11 20.22 -14.28
N ARG A 362 7.97 21.51 -13.94
CA ARG A 362 8.10 22.63 -14.90
C ARG A 362 9.46 22.73 -15.60
N GLU A 363 10.54 22.24 -14.98
CA GLU A 363 11.89 22.25 -15.57
C GLU A 363 12.07 21.16 -16.63
N CYS A 364 11.17 20.19 -16.67
CA CYS A 364 11.19 19.08 -17.61
C CYS A 364 10.21 19.26 -18.78
N LYS A 365 9.64 20.45 -18.97
CA LYS A 365 8.60 20.72 -19.99
C LYS A 365 8.97 20.37 -21.44
N ASP A 366 10.26 20.36 -21.77
CA ASP A 366 10.75 20.02 -23.11
C ASP A 366 10.91 18.50 -23.33
N VAL A 367 10.71 17.70 -22.28
CA VAL A 367 10.78 16.23 -22.34
C VAL A 367 9.50 15.70 -22.97
N LYS A 368 9.58 15.35 -24.26
CA LYS A 368 8.53 14.62 -24.96
C LYS A 368 8.41 13.20 -24.40
N ILE A 369 7.19 12.74 -24.20
CA ILE A 369 6.90 11.41 -23.66
C ILE A 369 6.13 10.57 -24.68
N ASP A 370 6.24 9.25 -24.59
CA ASP A 370 5.53 8.31 -25.47
C ASP A 370 4.31 7.70 -24.80
N ARG A 371 4.25 7.71 -23.46
CA ARG A 371 3.21 7.06 -22.67
C ARG A 371 3.20 7.49 -21.20
N VAL A 372 2.07 7.27 -20.54
CA VAL A 372 1.91 7.45 -19.09
C VAL A 372 1.46 6.15 -18.43
N TYR A 373 1.96 5.86 -17.23
CA TYR A 373 1.55 4.70 -16.44
C TYR A 373 1.13 5.13 -15.02
N ILE A 374 -0.13 4.93 -14.68
CA ILE A 374 -0.70 5.20 -13.35
C ILE A 374 -1.07 3.86 -12.71
N GLY A 375 -0.32 3.46 -11.69
CA GLY A 375 -0.47 2.19 -10.99
C GLY A 375 0.68 1.89 -10.03
N SER A 376 0.81 0.61 -9.64
CA SER A 376 1.77 0.08 -8.63
C SER A 376 1.38 0.36 -7.17
N CYS A 377 2.14 -0.20 -6.22
CA CYS A 377 1.97 0.03 -4.78
C CYS A 377 2.08 1.53 -4.39
N THR A 378 2.87 2.33 -5.11
CA THR A 378 2.96 3.78 -4.88
C THR A 378 1.85 4.61 -5.49
N GLY A 379 1.21 4.17 -6.58
CA GLY A 379 0.39 5.06 -7.41
C GLY A 379 -0.85 4.42 -8.03
N GLY A 380 -1.28 3.26 -7.51
CA GLY A 380 -2.45 2.53 -7.96
C GLY A 380 -3.50 2.35 -6.87
N LYS A 381 -3.54 3.22 -5.86
CA LYS A 381 -4.54 3.20 -4.80
C LYS A 381 -5.77 4.05 -5.19
N THR A 382 -6.83 4.01 -4.41
CA THR A 382 -8.10 4.67 -4.77
C THR A 382 -7.92 6.18 -4.90
N GLU A 383 -7.21 6.79 -3.96
CA GLU A 383 -6.94 8.23 -3.98
C GLU A 383 -6.03 8.66 -5.14
N ASP A 384 -5.13 7.78 -5.59
CA ASP A 384 -4.27 8.04 -6.75
C ASP A 384 -5.10 8.18 -8.04
N PHE A 385 -6.13 7.34 -8.23
CA PHE A 385 -7.03 7.44 -9.37
C PHE A 385 -7.99 8.62 -9.27
N LEU A 386 -8.48 8.93 -8.06
CA LEU A 386 -9.27 10.14 -7.83
C LEU A 386 -8.46 11.40 -8.18
N ALA A 387 -7.18 11.44 -7.80
CA ALA A 387 -6.27 12.53 -8.12
C ALA A 387 -6.07 12.68 -9.64
N ALA A 388 -5.80 11.58 -10.35
CA ALA A 388 -5.68 11.60 -11.81
C ALA A 388 -6.99 12.06 -12.48
N ALA A 389 -8.14 11.57 -12.00
CA ALA A 389 -9.45 11.95 -12.51
C ALA A 389 -9.77 13.43 -12.28
N LYS A 390 -9.36 14.03 -11.15
CA LYS A 390 -9.49 15.48 -10.87
C LYS A 390 -8.82 16.30 -11.98
N VAL A 391 -7.60 15.92 -12.39
CA VAL A 391 -6.86 16.61 -13.46
C VAL A 391 -7.55 16.47 -14.83
N PHE A 392 -7.96 15.25 -15.19
CA PHE A 392 -8.65 15.03 -16.46
C PHE A 392 -9.99 15.77 -16.53
N LEU A 393 -10.76 15.74 -15.43
CA LEU A 393 -12.03 16.45 -15.30
C LEU A 393 -11.84 17.97 -15.43
N ALA A 394 -10.87 18.54 -14.69
CA ALA A 394 -10.57 19.97 -14.74
C ALA A 394 -10.12 20.42 -16.13
N SER A 395 -9.37 19.57 -16.84
CA SER A 395 -8.92 19.90 -18.18
C SER A 395 -10.02 19.79 -19.23
N GLY A 396 -10.90 18.79 -19.15
CA GLY A 396 -11.87 18.45 -20.20
C GLY A 396 -11.26 18.07 -21.56
N LYS A 397 -9.94 17.78 -21.63
CA LYS A 397 -9.22 17.44 -22.86
C LYS A 397 -8.97 15.94 -22.95
N LYS A 398 -8.68 15.47 -24.17
CA LYS A 398 -8.22 14.11 -24.44
C LYS A 398 -6.71 13.97 -24.23
N VAL A 399 -6.27 12.83 -23.73
CA VAL A 399 -4.85 12.47 -23.62
C VAL A 399 -4.18 12.44 -24.99
N LYS A 400 -2.88 12.76 -25.04
CA LYS A 400 -2.06 12.81 -26.26
C LYS A 400 -1.20 11.57 -26.45
N VAL A 401 -1.04 10.78 -25.41
CA VAL A 401 -0.24 9.55 -25.40
C VAL A 401 -1.01 8.43 -24.71
N PRO A 402 -0.76 7.14 -25.06
CA PRO A 402 -1.32 6.01 -24.35
C PRO A 402 -1.13 6.12 -22.84
N THR A 403 -2.22 5.98 -22.10
CA THR A 403 -2.28 6.23 -20.66
C THR A 403 -2.84 4.99 -19.98
N PHE A 404 -1.93 4.22 -19.39
CA PHE A 404 -2.21 2.93 -18.79
C PHE A 404 -2.63 3.10 -17.34
N LEU A 405 -3.75 2.48 -16.97
CA LEU A 405 -4.34 2.52 -15.63
C LEU A 405 -4.30 1.12 -15.02
N VAL A 406 -3.56 0.93 -13.94
CA VAL A 406 -3.37 -0.37 -13.30
C VAL A 406 -3.69 -0.28 -11.80
N PRO A 407 -4.92 -0.60 -11.40
CA PRO A 407 -5.32 -0.65 -9.99
C PRO A 407 -4.43 -1.58 -9.16
N ALA A 408 -4.14 -1.19 -7.93
CA ALA A 408 -3.31 -2.01 -7.05
C ALA A 408 -4.08 -3.26 -6.59
N THR A 409 -5.37 -3.14 -6.26
CA THR A 409 -6.18 -4.24 -5.71
C THR A 409 -7.52 -4.38 -6.42
N GLN A 410 -8.19 -5.52 -6.22
CA GLN A 410 -9.57 -5.71 -6.68
C GLN A 410 -10.50 -4.64 -6.11
N LYS A 411 -10.32 -4.28 -4.84
CA LYS A 411 -11.09 -3.20 -4.21
C LYS A 411 -10.88 -1.88 -4.94
N VAL A 412 -9.63 -1.50 -5.23
CA VAL A 412 -9.34 -0.25 -5.97
C VAL A 412 -9.91 -0.32 -7.38
N TRP A 413 -9.82 -1.47 -8.05
CA TRP A 413 -10.46 -1.66 -9.35
C TRP A 413 -11.97 -1.37 -9.25
N MET A 414 -12.67 -1.95 -8.27
CA MET A 414 -14.10 -1.65 -8.06
C MET A 414 -14.35 -0.18 -7.75
N ASP A 415 -13.52 0.45 -6.92
CA ASP A 415 -13.64 1.87 -6.58
C ASP A 415 -13.56 2.76 -7.82
N VAL A 416 -12.66 2.46 -8.78
CA VAL A 416 -12.54 3.20 -10.05
C VAL A 416 -13.84 3.21 -10.85
N TYR A 417 -14.63 2.13 -10.79
CA TYR A 417 -15.91 2.02 -11.52
C TYR A 417 -17.13 2.46 -10.71
N THR A 418 -17.01 2.66 -9.40
CA THR A 418 -18.17 2.85 -8.52
C THR A 418 -18.14 4.15 -7.73
N LEU A 419 -16.96 4.66 -7.37
CA LEU A 419 -16.85 5.89 -6.60
C LEU A 419 -17.00 7.12 -7.51
N PRO A 420 -17.94 8.03 -7.19
CA PRO A 420 -18.05 9.29 -7.90
C PRO A 420 -16.87 10.20 -7.53
N VAL A 421 -16.32 10.89 -8.54
CA VAL A 421 -15.29 11.89 -8.33
C VAL A 421 -15.93 13.18 -7.77
N PRO A 422 -15.42 13.74 -6.66
CA PRO A 422 -15.95 15.00 -6.12
C PRO A 422 -15.97 16.11 -7.18
N GLY A 423 -17.08 16.84 -7.28
CA GLY A 423 -17.25 17.92 -8.25
C GLY A 423 -17.52 17.49 -9.69
N SER A 424 -17.63 16.19 -9.99
CA SER A 424 -17.84 15.69 -11.36
C SER A 424 -19.30 15.64 -11.83
N GLY A 425 -20.26 16.00 -10.96
CA GLY A 425 -21.69 15.79 -11.23
C GLY A 425 -22.11 14.31 -11.15
N GLY A 426 -21.36 13.49 -10.42
CA GLY A 426 -21.67 12.07 -10.19
C GLY A 426 -20.96 11.10 -11.12
N LYS A 427 -20.05 11.58 -11.98
CA LYS A 427 -19.21 10.71 -12.80
C LYS A 427 -18.20 9.93 -11.96
N THR A 428 -18.00 8.67 -12.31
CA THR A 428 -16.97 7.81 -11.72
C THR A 428 -15.60 8.08 -12.34
N CYS A 429 -14.54 7.54 -11.73
CA CYS A 429 -13.20 7.63 -12.31
C CYS A 429 -13.15 7.01 -13.71
N SER A 430 -13.74 5.82 -13.89
CA SER A 430 -13.78 5.11 -15.17
C SER A 430 -14.42 5.92 -16.30
N GLN A 431 -15.55 6.60 -16.02
CA GLN A 431 -16.23 7.46 -16.99
C GLN A 431 -15.35 8.65 -17.39
N ILE A 432 -14.69 9.29 -16.42
CA ILE A 432 -13.76 10.40 -16.70
C ILE A 432 -12.54 9.92 -17.50
N PHE A 433 -12.02 8.73 -17.21
CA PHE A 433 -10.89 8.14 -17.94
C PHE A 433 -11.26 7.80 -19.39
N GLU A 434 -12.43 7.22 -19.62
CA GLU A 434 -12.97 6.97 -20.97
C GLU A 434 -13.19 8.28 -21.74
N GLU A 435 -13.78 9.28 -21.07
CA GLU A 435 -13.94 10.63 -21.61
C GLU A 435 -12.61 11.34 -21.89
N ALA A 436 -11.54 11.05 -21.16
CA ALA A 436 -10.19 11.53 -21.44
C ALA A 436 -9.48 10.71 -22.54
N GLY A 437 -9.96 9.51 -22.87
CA GLY A 437 -9.34 8.61 -23.83
C GLY A 437 -8.16 7.80 -23.27
N CYS A 438 -8.14 7.56 -21.95
CA CYS A 438 -7.20 6.62 -21.34
C CYS A 438 -7.52 5.18 -21.75
N ASP A 439 -6.53 4.29 -21.60
CA ASP A 439 -6.77 2.86 -21.73
C ASP A 439 -7.69 2.36 -20.61
N THR A 440 -8.51 1.35 -20.90
CA THR A 440 -9.39 0.73 -19.89
C THR A 440 -8.56 0.22 -18.70
N PRO A 441 -8.99 0.51 -17.44
CA PRO A 441 -8.34 -0.01 -16.25
C PRO A 441 -8.08 -1.52 -16.30
N ALA A 442 -6.81 -1.89 -16.20
CA ALA A 442 -6.34 -3.26 -16.32
C ALA A 442 -6.66 -4.10 -15.08
N SER A 443 -6.41 -5.41 -15.18
CA SER A 443 -6.43 -6.31 -14.02
C SER A 443 -5.47 -5.83 -12.93
N PRO A 444 -5.89 -5.86 -11.65
CA PRO A 444 -5.03 -5.37 -10.58
C PRO A 444 -3.81 -6.27 -10.45
N SER A 445 -2.60 -5.69 -10.45
CA SER A 445 -1.31 -6.40 -10.34
C SER A 445 -0.16 -5.40 -10.17
N CYS A 446 1.05 -5.88 -9.88
CA CYS A 446 2.25 -5.04 -9.95
C CYS A 446 2.56 -4.58 -11.40
N GLY A 447 2.06 -5.28 -12.40
CA GLY A 447 2.15 -4.93 -13.81
C GLY A 447 3.57 -4.63 -14.28
N ALA A 448 3.75 -3.51 -15.00
CA ALA A 448 5.03 -3.12 -15.58
C ALA A 448 6.10 -2.71 -14.54
N CYS A 449 5.79 -2.68 -13.23
CA CYS A 449 6.69 -2.17 -12.20
C CYS A 449 8.04 -2.90 -12.11
N LEU A 450 8.09 -4.21 -12.38
CA LEU A 450 9.28 -5.06 -12.20
C LEU A 450 9.83 -5.64 -13.52
N GLY A 451 9.33 -5.20 -14.67
CA GLY A 451 9.90 -5.58 -15.97
C GLY A 451 9.80 -7.07 -16.30
N GLY A 452 8.72 -7.72 -15.83
CA GLY A 452 8.43 -9.15 -15.95
C GLY A 452 8.35 -9.72 -17.38
N PRO A 453 7.66 -10.86 -17.57
CA PRO A 453 7.49 -11.51 -18.88
C PRO A 453 7.09 -10.55 -20.01
N ARG A 454 7.46 -10.86 -21.27
CA ARG A 454 7.29 -9.92 -22.40
C ARG A 454 5.84 -9.53 -22.67
N ASP A 455 4.90 -10.38 -22.27
CA ASP A 455 3.45 -10.19 -22.40
C ASP A 455 2.80 -9.51 -21.19
N THR A 456 3.56 -9.17 -20.14
CA THR A 456 3.04 -8.39 -19.00
C THR A 456 2.40 -7.11 -19.50
N TYR A 457 1.17 -6.84 -19.05
CA TYR A 457 0.42 -5.66 -19.45
C TYR A 457 1.24 -4.38 -19.24
N ALA A 458 1.21 -3.49 -20.23
CA ALA A 458 1.92 -2.22 -20.21
C ALA A 458 3.44 -2.34 -20.07
N ARG A 459 4.06 -3.53 -20.18
CA ARG A 459 5.52 -3.65 -20.22
C ARG A 459 6.09 -2.82 -21.37
N MET A 460 7.18 -2.12 -21.10
CA MET A 460 7.88 -1.34 -22.10
C MET A 460 8.81 -2.25 -22.89
N ASN A 461 8.33 -2.79 -24.01
CA ASN A 461 9.09 -3.71 -24.88
C ASN A 461 10.07 -2.99 -25.84
N GLU A 462 9.99 -1.66 -25.93
CA GLU A 462 10.73 -0.79 -26.84
C GLU A 462 11.36 0.38 -26.03
N PRO A 463 12.39 1.07 -26.55
CA PRO A 463 13.03 2.21 -25.87
C PRO A 463 12.13 3.47 -25.88
N LYS A 464 11.09 3.46 -25.05
CA LYS A 464 10.13 4.57 -24.89
C LYS A 464 10.45 5.44 -23.68
N VAL A 465 9.93 6.67 -23.69
CA VAL A 465 9.91 7.59 -22.55
C VAL A 465 8.55 7.53 -21.86
N CYS A 466 8.53 7.24 -20.57
CA CYS A 466 7.32 7.06 -19.76
C CYS A 466 7.35 7.96 -18.52
N VAL A 467 6.24 8.67 -18.27
CA VAL A 467 5.95 9.22 -16.93
C VAL A 467 5.17 8.17 -16.15
N SER A 468 5.64 7.82 -14.95
CA SER A 468 5.11 6.71 -14.18
C SER A 468 4.92 7.06 -12.70
N THR A 469 3.85 6.56 -12.10
CA THR A 469 3.61 6.65 -10.65
C THR A 469 4.26 5.50 -9.86
N THR A 470 5.07 4.68 -10.52
CA THR A 470 5.91 3.65 -9.86
C THR A 470 7.01 4.29 -9.00
N ASN A 471 7.80 3.47 -8.30
CA ASN A 471 8.83 3.89 -7.34
C ASN A 471 10.26 3.77 -7.86
N ARG A 472 10.51 3.12 -9.01
CA ARG A 472 11.86 2.88 -9.55
C ARG A 472 11.97 3.22 -11.03
N ASN A 473 13.07 3.84 -11.42
CA ASN A 473 13.39 4.22 -12.81
C ASN A 473 14.78 3.76 -13.29
N PHE A 474 15.35 2.74 -12.66
CA PHE A 474 16.62 2.13 -13.09
C PHE A 474 16.52 1.54 -14.51
N PRO A 475 17.65 1.38 -15.24
CA PRO A 475 17.63 0.82 -16.60
C PRO A 475 16.94 -0.55 -16.65
N GLY A 476 15.99 -0.73 -17.57
CA GLY A 476 15.25 -1.98 -17.73
C GLY A 476 14.12 -2.21 -16.71
N ARG A 477 13.88 -1.27 -15.78
CA ARG A 477 12.91 -1.49 -14.69
C ARG A 477 11.49 -1.79 -15.18
N MET A 478 11.05 -1.16 -16.26
CA MET A 478 9.73 -1.44 -16.89
C MET A 478 9.83 -2.33 -18.14
N GLY A 479 11.00 -2.94 -18.42
CA GLY A 479 11.18 -3.88 -19.52
C GLY A 479 12.45 -3.63 -20.36
N HIS A 480 12.40 -2.69 -21.29
CA HIS A 480 13.50 -2.38 -22.19
C HIS A 480 14.61 -1.59 -21.48
N LYS A 481 15.88 -2.00 -21.67
CA LYS A 481 17.02 -1.41 -20.95
C LYS A 481 17.25 0.07 -21.25
N GLU A 482 16.97 0.48 -22.49
CA GLU A 482 17.11 1.87 -22.95
C GLU A 482 15.84 2.71 -22.75
N GLY A 483 14.79 2.14 -22.16
CA GLY A 483 13.60 2.91 -21.83
C GLY A 483 13.87 3.90 -20.69
N GLN A 484 13.24 5.08 -20.79
CA GLN A 484 13.41 6.18 -19.85
C GLN A 484 12.15 6.37 -19.01
N ILE A 485 12.29 6.35 -17.69
CA ILE A 485 11.16 6.44 -16.77
C ILE A 485 11.33 7.69 -15.89
N TYR A 486 10.35 8.58 -15.95
CA TYR A 486 10.23 9.74 -15.07
C TYR A 486 9.22 9.40 -13.97
N LEU A 487 9.66 9.36 -12.71
CA LEU A 487 8.74 9.07 -11.60
C LEU A 487 8.03 10.34 -11.18
N ALA A 488 6.72 10.28 -11.01
CA ALA A 488 5.91 11.46 -10.69
C ALA A 488 4.68 11.10 -9.85
N SER A 489 4.03 12.10 -9.27
CA SER A 489 2.72 11.96 -8.64
C SER A 489 1.61 11.69 -9.68
N PRO A 490 0.47 11.08 -9.29
CA PRO A 490 -0.69 10.93 -10.16
C PRO A 490 -1.15 12.23 -10.83
N PHE A 491 -1.06 13.37 -10.13
CA PHE A 491 -1.35 14.69 -10.72
C PHE A 491 -0.41 15.01 -11.88
N THR A 492 0.89 14.96 -11.67
CA THR A 492 1.91 15.23 -12.70
C THR A 492 1.83 14.21 -13.85
N ALA A 493 1.54 12.94 -13.56
CA ALA A 493 1.34 11.92 -14.57
C ALA A 493 0.12 12.21 -15.47
N ALA A 494 -1.03 12.54 -14.88
CA ALA A 494 -2.24 12.89 -15.61
C ALA A 494 -2.07 14.17 -16.44
N ALA A 495 -1.44 15.21 -15.87
CA ALA A 495 -1.12 16.44 -16.60
C ALA A 495 -0.21 16.15 -17.81
N SER A 496 0.79 15.30 -17.63
CA SER A 496 1.71 14.90 -18.71
C SER A 496 1.01 14.12 -19.81
N ALA A 497 0.03 13.27 -19.46
CA ALA A 497 -0.79 12.55 -20.44
C ALA A 497 -1.58 13.50 -21.35
N LEU A 498 -2.06 14.63 -20.84
CA LEU A 498 -2.85 15.63 -21.57
C LEU A 498 -2.03 16.45 -22.56
N THR A 499 -0.72 16.58 -22.36
CA THR A 499 0.15 17.41 -23.21
C THR A 499 1.06 16.58 -24.11
N GLY A 500 1.42 15.36 -23.70
CA GLY A 500 2.45 14.55 -24.35
C GLY A 500 3.88 14.95 -23.98
N TYR A 501 4.04 15.77 -22.93
CA TYR A 501 5.32 16.20 -22.37
C TYR A 501 5.27 16.11 -20.84
N VAL A 502 6.41 16.03 -20.16
CA VAL A 502 6.41 16.17 -18.69
C VAL A 502 5.82 17.53 -18.33
N THR A 503 4.75 17.55 -17.52
CA THR A 503 3.95 18.76 -17.30
C THR A 503 3.67 19.00 -15.82
N ASP A 504 3.76 20.26 -15.42
CA ASP A 504 3.39 20.71 -14.08
C ASP A 504 1.86 20.68 -13.92
N PRO A 505 1.31 19.98 -12.91
CA PRO A 505 -0.13 19.84 -12.76
C PRO A 505 -0.86 21.14 -12.41
N ARG A 506 -0.16 22.19 -11.97
CA ARG A 506 -0.74 23.52 -11.70
C ARG A 506 -1.27 24.22 -12.96
N ASP A 507 -0.90 23.72 -14.14
CA ASP A 507 -1.50 24.17 -15.40
C ASP A 507 -2.99 23.76 -15.53
N PHE A 508 -3.45 22.83 -14.68
CA PHE A 508 -4.82 22.30 -14.67
C PHE A 508 -5.52 22.39 -13.31
N LEU A 509 -4.76 22.42 -12.21
CA LEU A 509 -5.25 22.52 -10.84
C LEU A 509 -5.00 23.93 -10.32
N GLN A 510 -5.96 24.84 -10.50
CA GLN A 510 -5.95 26.20 -9.95
C GLN A 510 -7.18 26.46 -9.10
#